data_AF-A0A2D9Y2R9-F1
#
_entry.id   AF-A0A2D9Y2R9-F1
#
_cell.length_a   1.000
_cell.length_b   1.000
_cell.length_c   1.000
_cell.angle_alpha   90.00
_cell.angle_beta   90.00
_cell.angle_gamma   90.00
#
_symmetry.space_group_name_H-M   'P 1'
#
loop_
_entity.id
_entity.type
_entity.pdbx_description
1 polymer ?
#
loop_
_entity_poly.entity_id
_entity_poly.type
_entity_poly.pdbx_seq_one_letter_code
_entity_poly.pdbx_strand_id
1 'polypeptide(L)'
;MHKYRKDFPILNQHTYLNNAASGILFDSLLEHRQEHDLDFLIGGSIFREDRNDYLLETRETIAQFFNHKQEEVVLVPNFSIGLNTILNGLNKEKKIMLLDEDYPSINHAVITKGFKYCFAKVDEHTEENIIENIKKEKPDIFASFYGPLQ
;
A
#
# COMPACT_ATOMS: atom_id res chain seq x y z
N MET A 1 1.66 -16.20 -20.43
CA MET A 1 2.63 -16.16 -19.31
C MET A 1 4.10 -16.10 -19.76
N HIS A 2 4.53 -16.82 -20.81
CA HIS A 2 5.94 -16.84 -21.26
C HIS A 2 6.51 -15.52 -21.80
N LYS A 3 5.68 -14.63 -22.35
CA LYS A 3 6.13 -13.43 -23.07
C LYS A 3 6.90 -12.42 -22.18
N TYR A 4 6.54 -12.32 -20.90
CA TYR A 4 7.08 -11.31 -19.98
C TYR A 4 8.20 -11.84 -19.08
N ARG A 5 8.35 -13.17 -18.95
CA ARG A 5 9.38 -13.76 -18.09
C ARG A 5 10.80 -13.34 -18.50
N LYS A 6 11.01 -13.17 -19.81
CA LYS A 6 12.29 -12.78 -20.40
C LYS A 6 12.76 -11.40 -19.92
N ASP A 7 11.83 -10.52 -19.53
CA ASP A 7 12.10 -9.15 -19.08
C ASP A 7 12.60 -9.12 -17.62
N PHE A 8 12.68 -10.27 -16.95
CA PHE A 8 13.16 -10.42 -15.57
C PHE A 8 14.39 -11.33 -15.53
N PRO A 9 15.62 -10.80 -15.63
CA PRO A 9 16.85 -11.59 -15.78
C PRO A 9 17.06 -12.65 -14.68
N ILE A 10 16.65 -12.35 -13.44
CA ILE A 10 16.80 -13.27 -12.30
C ILE A 10 16.05 -14.59 -12.49
N LEU A 11 14.97 -14.59 -13.27
CA LEU A 11 14.14 -15.76 -13.53
C LEU A 11 14.79 -16.75 -14.52
N ASN A 12 15.89 -16.37 -15.17
CA ASN A 12 16.69 -17.29 -15.99
C ASN A 12 17.63 -18.16 -15.15
N GLN A 13 17.92 -17.73 -13.92
CA GLN A 13 18.87 -18.38 -13.02
C GLN A 13 18.19 -19.02 -11.80
N HIS A 14 17.03 -18.50 -11.38
CA HIS A 14 16.39 -18.91 -10.14
C HIS A 14 14.87 -19.08 -10.30
N THR A 15 14.32 -19.96 -9.47
CA THR A 15 12.88 -19.98 -9.17
C THR A 15 12.63 -19.01 -8.02
N TYR A 16 12.04 -17.84 -8.31
CA TYR A 16 11.81 -16.81 -7.31
C TYR A 16 10.43 -16.98 -6.63
N LEU A 17 10.44 -17.43 -5.37
CA LEU A 17 9.23 -17.70 -4.56
C LEU A 17 9.07 -16.69 -3.41
N ASN A 18 9.64 -15.48 -3.53
CA ASN A 18 9.64 -14.47 -2.46
C ASN A 18 8.88 -13.17 -2.84
N ASN A 19 7.98 -13.25 -3.82
CA ASN A 19 7.24 -12.08 -4.36
C ASN A 19 6.46 -11.32 -3.28
N ALA A 20 5.94 -12.02 -2.27
CA ALA A 20 5.16 -11.40 -1.19
C ALA A 20 6.03 -10.48 -0.31
N ALA A 21 7.32 -10.79 -0.16
CA ALA A 21 8.24 -9.94 0.60
C ALA A 21 8.87 -8.85 -0.28
N SER A 22 9.15 -9.14 -1.55
CA SER A 22 9.72 -8.18 -2.50
C SER A 22 9.37 -8.54 -3.94
N GLY A 23 8.96 -7.54 -4.71
CA GLY A 23 8.94 -7.65 -6.17
C GLY A 23 10.36 -7.75 -6.74
N ILE A 24 10.47 -8.19 -8.00
CA ILE A 24 11.70 -8.24 -8.78
C ILE A 24 11.70 -7.11 -9.83
N LEU A 25 12.88 -6.62 -10.18
CA LEU A 25 13.07 -5.58 -11.18
C LEU A 25 13.02 -6.18 -12.61
N PHE A 26 12.45 -5.44 -13.55
CA PHE A 26 12.43 -5.77 -14.98
C PHE A 26 13.16 -4.72 -15.81
N ASP A 27 13.62 -5.13 -16.99
CA ASP A 27 14.56 -4.37 -17.81
C ASP A 27 14.07 -2.95 -18.13
N SER A 28 12.84 -2.79 -18.64
CA SER A 28 12.35 -1.46 -19.04
C SER A 28 12.15 -0.51 -17.85
N LEU A 29 11.89 -1.03 -16.63
CA LEU A 29 11.85 -0.19 -15.42
C LEU A 29 13.25 0.23 -14.98
N LEU A 30 14.26 -0.63 -15.17
CA LEU A 30 15.64 -0.27 -14.92
C LEU A 30 16.11 0.83 -15.89
N GLU A 31 15.83 0.67 -17.19
CA GLU A 31 16.15 1.66 -18.23
C GLU A 31 15.53 3.02 -17.90
N HIS A 32 14.22 3.06 -17.61
CA HIS A 32 13.54 4.31 -17.22
C HIS A 32 14.17 4.98 -15.99
N ARG A 33 14.58 4.21 -14.98
CA ARG A 33 15.26 4.77 -13.79
C ARG A 33 16.63 5.36 -14.12
N GLN A 34 17.38 4.70 -14.99
CA GLN A 34 18.69 5.19 -15.43
C GLN A 34 18.57 6.50 -16.20
N GLU A 35 17.58 6.60 -17.09
CA GLU A 35 17.28 7.83 -17.83
C GLU A 35 16.86 8.96 -16.88
N HIS A 36 15.92 8.70 -15.98
CA HIS A 36 15.47 9.67 -14.98
C HIS A 36 16.63 10.22 -14.11
N ASP A 37 17.53 9.35 -13.65
CA ASP A 37 18.68 9.76 -12.84
C ASP A 37 19.71 10.55 -13.67
N LEU A 38 19.89 10.21 -14.94
CA LEU A 38 20.75 10.94 -15.87
C LEU A 38 20.21 12.34 -16.18
N ASP A 39 18.91 12.47 -16.40
CA ASP A 39 18.25 13.76 -16.62
C ASP A 39 18.39 14.66 -15.40
N PHE A 40 18.27 14.11 -14.20
CA PHE A 40 18.53 14.87 -12.97
C PHE A 40 20.00 15.28 -12.84
N LEU A 41 20.94 14.40 -13.17
CA LEU A 41 22.38 14.69 -13.15
C LEU A 41 22.75 15.84 -14.10
N ILE A 42 22.16 15.88 -15.29
CA ILE A 42 22.44 16.89 -16.31
C ILE A 42 21.67 18.20 -16.05
N GLY A 43 20.39 18.09 -15.71
CA GLY A 43 19.47 19.22 -15.57
C GLY A 43 19.46 19.91 -14.19
N GLY A 44 20.01 19.27 -13.16
CA GLY A 44 20.07 19.84 -11.82
C GLY A 44 18.70 20.23 -11.28
N SER A 45 18.52 21.48 -10.86
CA SER A 45 17.22 21.94 -10.34
C SER A 45 16.14 22.11 -11.41
N ILE A 46 16.51 22.34 -12.68
CA ILE A 46 15.57 22.53 -13.80
C ILE A 46 14.74 21.27 -14.02
N PHE A 47 15.34 20.09 -13.83
CA PHE A 47 14.65 18.80 -13.84
C PHE A 47 13.40 18.75 -12.93
N ARG A 48 13.37 19.58 -11.87
CA ARG A 48 12.24 19.61 -10.92
C ARG A 48 11.13 20.57 -11.31
N GLU A 49 11.28 21.34 -12.39
CA GLU A 49 10.24 22.27 -12.85
C GLU A 49 8.97 21.51 -13.27
N ASP A 50 9.14 20.39 -13.96
CA ASP A 50 8.02 19.54 -14.44
C ASP A 50 7.51 18.55 -13.38
N ARG A 51 8.05 18.60 -12.15
CA ARG A 51 7.71 17.64 -11.08
C ARG A 51 6.22 17.60 -10.78
N ASN A 52 5.55 18.75 -10.82
CA ASN A 52 4.13 18.80 -10.49
C ASN A 52 3.28 18.07 -11.54
N ASP A 53 3.63 18.24 -12.81
CA ASP A 53 2.95 17.58 -13.93
C ASP A 53 3.19 16.07 -13.88
N TYR A 54 4.43 15.64 -13.60
CA TYR A 54 4.75 14.23 -13.40
C TYR A 54 3.95 13.59 -12.25
N LEU A 55 3.82 14.28 -11.11
CA LEU A 55 3.03 13.80 -9.98
C LEU A 55 1.52 13.77 -10.29
N LEU A 56 1.04 14.71 -11.11
CA LEU A 56 -0.34 14.74 -11.58
C LEU A 56 -0.63 13.52 -12.45
N GLU A 57 0.17 13.29 -13.50
CA GLU A 57 0.06 12.13 -14.40
C GLU A 57 0.15 10.80 -13.64
N THR A 58 1.04 10.72 -12.64
CA THR A 58 1.16 9.55 -11.77
C THR A 58 -0.15 9.29 -11.01
N ARG A 59 -0.77 10.33 -10.45
CA ARG A 59 -2.06 10.20 -9.75
C ARG A 59 -3.19 9.83 -10.70
N GLU A 60 -3.24 10.41 -11.88
CA GLU A 60 -4.23 10.08 -12.92
C GLU A 60 -4.12 8.63 -13.34
N THR A 61 -2.91 8.13 -13.60
CA THR A 61 -2.66 6.74 -13.98
C THR A 61 -3.12 5.76 -12.89
N ILE A 62 -2.77 6.02 -11.63
CA ILE A 62 -3.20 5.20 -10.49
C ILE A 62 -4.73 5.25 -10.33
N ALA A 63 -5.32 6.45 -10.43
CA ALA A 63 -6.76 6.63 -10.29
C ALA A 63 -7.52 5.84 -11.37
N GLN A 64 -7.10 5.94 -12.62
CA GLN A 64 -7.67 5.17 -13.73
C GLN A 64 -7.55 3.66 -13.51
N PHE A 65 -6.41 3.18 -13.01
CA PHE A 65 -6.22 1.77 -12.70
C PHE A 65 -7.25 1.24 -11.68
N PHE A 66 -7.65 2.06 -10.71
CA PHE A 66 -8.65 1.72 -9.70
C PHE A 66 -10.07 2.23 -10.01
N ASN A 67 -10.33 2.78 -11.21
CA ASN A 67 -11.60 3.44 -11.57
C ASN A 67 -12.04 4.57 -10.60
N HIS A 68 -11.06 5.32 -10.10
CA HIS A 68 -11.24 6.45 -9.19
C HIS A 68 -10.84 7.78 -9.84
N LYS A 69 -11.09 8.89 -9.14
CA LYS A 69 -10.63 10.22 -9.56
C LYS A 69 -9.25 10.53 -8.99
N GLN A 70 -8.46 11.32 -9.71
CA GLN A 70 -7.12 11.68 -9.26
C GLN A 70 -7.13 12.41 -7.89
N GLU A 71 -8.17 13.18 -7.59
CA GLU A 71 -8.32 13.92 -6.33
C GLU A 71 -8.44 12.97 -5.12
N GLU A 72 -8.80 11.71 -5.35
CA GLU A 72 -8.93 10.65 -4.34
C GLU A 72 -7.62 9.89 -4.11
N VAL A 73 -6.56 10.18 -4.89
CA VAL A 73 -5.26 9.53 -4.81
C VAL A 73 -4.25 10.42 -4.08
N VAL A 74 -3.59 9.84 -3.08
CA VAL A 74 -2.46 10.47 -2.36
C VAL A 74 -1.22 9.61 -2.55
N LEU A 75 -0.14 10.21 -3.04
CA LEU A 75 1.15 9.54 -3.22
C LEU A 75 1.94 9.56 -1.90
N VAL A 76 2.31 8.38 -1.41
CA VAL A 76 3.08 8.21 -0.16
C VAL A 76 4.29 7.31 -0.41
N PRO A 77 5.39 7.46 0.35
CA PRO A 77 6.62 6.67 0.09
C PRO A 77 6.45 5.16 0.34
N ASN A 78 5.54 4.78 1.24
CA ASN A 78 5.16 3.39 1.50
C ASN A 78 3.85 3.32 2.31
N PHE A 79 3.29 2.12 2.39
CA PHE A 79 2.05 1.84 3.13
C PHE A 79 2.13 2.31 4.59
N SER A 80 3.18 1.92 5.32
CA SER A 80 3.30 2.22 6.76
C SER A 80 3.29 3.71 7.04
N ILE A 81 3.97 4.53 6.23
CA ILE A 81 3.94 6.00 6.34
C ILE A 81 2.54 6.54 6.03
N GLY A 82 1.89 6.04 4.97
CA GLY A 82 0.53 6.43 4.61
C GLY A 82 -0.46 6.16 5.75
N LEU A 83 -0.48 4.93 6.27
CA LEU A 83 -1.36 4.55 7.38
C LEU A 83 -1.08 5.37 8.64
N ASN A 84 0.19 5.55 9.00
CA ASN A 84 0.56 6.37 10.15
C ASN A 84 0.09 7.83 10.00
N THR A 85 0.14 8.37 8.79
CA THR A 85 -0.35 9.73 8.49
C THR A 85 -1.85 9.82 8.74
N ILE A 86 -2.63 8.85 8.26
CA ILE A 86 -4.08 8.77 8.51
C ILE A 86 -4.34 8.67 10.02
N LEU A 87 -3.71 7.72 10.70
CA LEU A 87 -3.88 7.51 12.14
C LEU A 87 -3.49 8.72 12.99
N ASN A 88 -2.51 9.52 12.56
CA ASN A 88 -2.13 10.75 13.27
C ASN A 88 -3.19 11.85 13.14
N GLY A 89 -4.00 11.84 12.08
CA GLY A 89 -5.10 12.79 11.90
C GLY A 89 -6.39 12.41 12.62
N LEU A 90 -6.48 11.21 13.20
CA LEU A 90 -7.68 10.71 13.85
C LEU A 90 -7.75 11.06 15.33
N ASN A 91 -8.97 11.27 15.84
CA ASN A 91 -9.23 11.42 17.26
C ASN A 91 -8.97 10.09 18.01
N LYS A 92 -8.18 10.16 19.09
CA LYS A 92 -7.79 9.01 19.93
C LYS A 92 -8.95 8.30 20.62
N GLU A 93 -10.08 8.98 20.79
CA GLU A 93 -11.29 8.37 21.36
C GLU A 93 -11.98 7.38 20.43
N LYS A 94 -11.62 7.37 19.13
CA LYS A 94 -12.16 6.44 18.14
C LYS A 94 -11.75 5.00 18.47
N LYS A 95 -12.73 4.09 18.43
CA LYS A 95 -12.51 2.66 18.60
C LYS A 95 -12.21 2.01 17.25
N ILE A 96 -11.04 1.38 17.14
CA ILE A 96 -10.57 0.74 15.91
C ILE A 96 -10.66 -0.79 16.08
N MET A 97 -11.40 -1.45 15.21
CA MET A 97 -11.41 -2.91 15.12
C MET A 97 -10.28 -3.37 14.20
N LEU A 98 -9.55 -4.39 14.66
CA LEU A 98 -8.41 -5.03 14.01
C LEU A 98 -8.67 -6.52 13.84
N LEU A 99 -7.89 -7.19 13.00
CA LEU A 99 -7.77 -8.65 13.01
C LEU A 99 -6.61 -9.07 13.91
N ASP A 100 -6.76 -10.12 14.72
CA ASP A 100 -5.74 -10.54 15.70
C ASP A 100 -4.44 -11.07 15.06
N GLU A 101 -4.48 -11.54 13.82
CA GLU A 101 -3.31 -12.00 13.05
C GLU A 101 -2.95 -11.11 11.84
N ASP A 102 -3.38 -9.85 11.84
CA ASP A 102 -3.03 -8.92 10.75
C ASP A 102 -1.55 -8.49 10.76
N TYR A 103 -1.10 -7.90 9.65
CA TYR A 103 0.27 -7.42 9.51
C TYR A 103 0.64 -6.43 10.62
N PRO A 104 1.88 -6.50 11.15
CA PRO A 104 2.36 -5.58 12.20
C PRO A 104 2.24 -4.11 11.82
N SER A 105 2.36 -3.75 10.54
CA SER A 105 2.23 -2.37 10.07
C SER A 105 0.85 -1.77 10.35
N ILE A 106 -0.20 -2.58 10.52
CA ILE A 106 -1.52 -2.14 10.97
C ILE A 106 -1.63 -2.23 12.50
N ASN A 107 -1.48 -3.45 13.03
CA ASN A 107 -1.77 -3.72 14.43
C ASN A 107 -0.87 -2.90 15.37
N HIS A 108 0.44 -2.89 15.13
CA HIS A 108 1.36 -2.10 15.95
C HIS A 108 1.10 -0.61 15.78
N ALA A 109 0.77 -0.15 14.57
CA ALA A 109 0.51 1.27 14.33
C ALA A 109 -0.69 1.79 15.12
N VAL A 110 -1.74 0.99 15.30
CA VAL A 110 -2.92 1.34 16.09
C VAL A 110 -2.64 1.22 17.59
N ILE A 111 -2.06 0.09 18.03
CA ILE A 111 -1.80 -0.20 19.45
C ILE A 111 -0.79 0.81 20.04
N THR A 112 0.35 1.01 19.39
CA THR A 112 1.42 1.89 19.91
C THR A 112 1.01 3.36 19.93
N LYS A 113 0.01 3.74 19.12
CA LYS A 113 -0.56 5.09 19.10
C LYS A 113 -1.63 5.34 20.16
N GLY A 114 -1.96 4.34 20.99
CA GLY A 114 -2.86 4.48 22.14
C GLY A 114 -4.34 4.63 21.77
N PHE A 115 -4.78 4.11 20.62
CA PHE A 115 -6.20 4.07 20.29
C PHE A 115 -6.95 3.06 21.17
N LYS A 116 -8.26 3.26 21.34
CA LYS A 116 -9.15 2.19 21.79
C LYS A 116 -9.25 1.16 20.67
N TYR A 117 -9.09 -0.13 20.97
CA TYR A 117 -9.17 -1.18 19.96
C TYR A 117 -9.88 -2.44 20.46
N CYS A 118 -10.34 -3.25 19.51
CA CYS A 118 -10.80 -4.62 19.72
C CYS A 118 -10.35 -5.50 18.55
N PHE A 119 -10.30 -6.81 18.76
CA PHE A 119 -9.94 -7.77 17.72
C PHE A 119 -11.14 -8.58 17.27
N ALA A 120 -11.23 -8.83 15.97
CA ALA A 120 -11.95 -9.96 15.42
C ALA A 120 -10.95 -11.10 15.16
N LYS A 121 -11.39 -12.33 15.46
CA LYS A 121 -10.56 -13.53 15.35
C LYS A 121 -10.38 -13.93 13.88
N VAL A 122 -9.16 -14.24 13.48
CA VAL A 122 -8.85 -14.85 12.18
C VAL A 122 -8.90 -16.37 12.29
N ASP A 123 -9.86 -16.97 11.60
CA ASP A 123 -10.02 -18.43 11.45
C ASP A 123 -10.87 -18.76 10.21
N GLU A 124 -11.35 -19.99 10.06
CA GLU A 124 -12.22 -20.41 8.97
C GLU A 124 -13.53 -19.61 8.86
N HIS A 125 -13.92 -18.90 9.92
CA HIS A 125 -15.13 -18.08 10.05
C HIS A 125 -14.82 -16.58 10.14
N THR A 126 -13.69 -16.13 9.59
CA THR A 126 -13.21 -14.74 9.68
C THR A 126 -14.27 -13.70 9.31
N GLU A 127 -15.02 -13.90 8.22
CA GLU A 127 -16.06 -12.95 7.78
C GLU A 127 -17.21 -12.85 8.79
N GLU A 128 -17.66 -13.98 9.33
CA GLU A 128 -18.68 -14.00 10.38
C GLU A 128 -18.17 -13.32 11.65
N ASN A 129 -16.93 -13.61 12.05
CA ASN A 129 -16.27 -13.00 13.20
C ASN A 129 -16.19 -11.47 13.07
N ILE A 130 -15.86 -10.96 11.87
CA ILE A 130 -15.84 -9.52 11.57
C ILE A 130 -17.24 -8.93 11.77
N ILE A 131 -18.27 -9.52 11.18
CA ILE A 131 -19.64 -9.01 11.23
C ILE A 131 -20.18 -9.02 12.67
N GLU A 132 -19.96 -10.11 13.41
CA GLU A 132 -20.39 -10.23 14.80
C GLU A 132 -19.71 -9.21 15.70
N ASN A 133 -18.39 -9.02 15.54
CA ASN A 133 -17.65 -8.02 16.31
C ASN A 133 -18.09 -6.60 15.96
N ILE A 134 -18.39 -6.27 14.70
CA ILE A 134 -18.95 -4.96 14.36
C ILE A 134 -20.28 -4.71 15.08
N LYS A 135 -21.17 -5.70 15.11
CA LYS A 135 -22.48 -5.58 15.80
C LYS A 135 -22.33 -5.42 17.31
N LYS A 136 -21.42 -6.19 17.92
CA LYS A 136 -21.19 -6.24 19.36
C LYS A 136 -20.40 -5.03 19.87
N GLU A 137 -19.24 -4.78 19.27
CA GLU A 137 -18.25 -3.82 19.75
C GLU A 137 -18.47 -2.40 19.21
N LYS A 138 -19.25 -2.28 18.11
CA LYS A 138 -19.59 -1.02 17.43
C LYS A 138 -18.38 -0.12 17.22
N PRO A 139 -17.33 -0.60 16.53
CA PRO A 139 -16.14 0.20 16.28
C PRO A 139 -16.48 1.38 15.35
N ASP A 140 -15.73 2.46 15.48
CA ASP A 140 -15.82 3.60 14.55
C ASP A 140 -15.10 3.31 13.23
N ILE A 141 -14.04 2.50 13.29
CA ILE A 141 -13.14 2.21 12.16
C ILE A 141 -12.83 0.72 12.16
N PHE A 142 -12.82 0.10 10.98
CA PHE A 142 -12.25 -1.21 10.76
C PHE A 142 -11.01 -1.05 9.88
N ALA A 143 -9.89 -1.67 10.27
CA ALA A 143 -8.64 -1.63 9.53
C ALA A 143 -8.06 -3.04 9.39
N SER A 144 -7.83 -3.49 8.15
CA SER A 144 -7.26 -4.79 7.86
C SER A 144 -6.58 -4.85 6.48
N PHE A 145 -5.62 -5.77 6.29
CA PHE A 145 -5.15 -6.18 4.95
C PHE A 145 -6.03 -7.24 4.30
N TYR A 146 -6.97 -7.84 5.05
CA TYR A 146 -7.93 -8.77 4.50
C TYR A 146 -8.82 -8.06 3.48
N GLY A 147 -8.66 -8.41 2.21
CA GLY A 147 -9.62 -8.05 1.16
C GLY A 147 -10.76 -9.06 1.16
N PRO A 148 -12.03 -8.64 1.06
CA PRO A 148 -13.13 -9.59 0.88
C PRO A 148 -12.86 -10.45 -0.35
N LEU A 149 -13.08 -11.76 -0.22
CA LEU A 149 -13.12 -12.66 -1.37
C LEU A 149 -14.32 -12.23 -2.22
N GLN A 150 -14.06 -11.60 -3.37
CA GLN A 150 -15.10 -11.34 -4.37
C GLN A 150 -15.57 -12.63 -5.03
#